data_AF-A0A7V9L530-F1
#
_entry.id   AF-A0A7V9L530-F1
#
_cell.length_a   1.000
_cell.length_b   1.000
_cell.length_c   1.000
_cell.angle_alpha   90.00
_cell.angle_beta   90.00
_cell.angle_gamma   90.00
#
_symmetry.space_group_name_H-M   'P 1'
#
loop_
_entity.id
_entity.type
_entity.pdbx_description
1 polymer ?
#
loop_
_entity_poly.entity_id
_entity_poly.type
_entity_poly.pdbx_seq_one_letter_code
_entity_poly.pdbx_strand_id
1 'polypeptide(L)'
;MQIPLNMITPRIKLGYGEEIVTSFGTLRRKGLFGNRYGELHVTNQRIAFVKAVLDGVVAATLSPFGVKPAIVFERHTIRSIDKVALRKQFAIEISDGRKTERFLVEEAEADAAMALLG
;
A
#
# COMPACT_ATOMS: atom_id res chain seq x y z
N MET A 1 9.54 5.40 2.92
CA MET A 1 9.92 4.38 3.91
C MET A 1 10.59 3.27 3.16
N GLN A 2 11.89 3.06 3.36
CA GLN A 2 12.61 2.03 2.63
C GLN A 2 12.21 0.62 3.09
N ILE A 3 11.82 -0.23 2.13
CA ILE A 3 11.58 -1.65 2.35
C ILE A 3 12.92 -2.34 2.66
N PRO A 4 13.00 -3.26 3.64
CA PRO A 4 14.24 -3.97 3.94
C PRO A 4 14.88 -4.60 2.69
N LEU A 5 16.19 -4.51 2.53
CA LEU A 5 16.92 -4.90 1.31
C LEU A 5 16.75 -6.38 0.89
N ASN A 6 16.35 -7.26 1.82
CA ASN A 6 16.07 -8.67 1.54
C ASN A 6 14.59 -8.94 1.18
N MET A 7 13.79 -7.88 1.06
CA MET A 7 12.38 -7.95 0.71
C MET A 7 12.13 -7.16 -0.56
N ILE A 8 11.25 -7.69 -1.39
CA ILE A 8 10.78 -7.05 -2.62
C ILE A 8 9.26 -7.08 -2.67
N THR A 9 8.67 -6.01 -3.18
CA THR A 9 7.24 -5.99 -3.47
C THR A 9 6.99 -6.57 -4.87
N PRO A 10 6.22 -7.66 -5.00
CA PRO A 10 5.85 -8.17 -6.31
C PRO A 10 4.99 -7.16 -7.08
N ARG A 11 5.02 -7.24 -8.41
CA ARG A 11 4.11 -6.43 -9.26
C ARG A 11 2.65 -6.72 -8.91
N ILE A 12 1.85 -5.67 -8.73
CA ILE A 12 0.41 -5.79 -8.49
C ILE A 12 -0.31 -6.32 -9.75
N LYS A 13 -1.31 -7.20 -9.55
CA LYS A 13 -2.25 -7.57 -10.60
C LYS A 13 -3.25 -6.44 -10.85
N LEU A 14 -3.18 -5.87 -12.05
CA LEU A 14 -4.08 -4.81 -12.51
C LEU A 14 -5.35 -5.37 -13.18
N GLY A 15 -6.46 -4.67 -13.00
CA GLY A 15 -7.70 -4.88 -13.73
C GLY A 15 -7.65 -4.33 -15.17
N TYR A 16 -8.72 -4.55 -15.93
CA TYR A 16 -8.83 -4.01 -17.28
C TYR A 16 -8.90 -2.47 -17.25
N GLY A 17 -8.00 -1.80 -17.99
CA GLY A 17 -7.88 -0.35 -18.00
C GLY A 17 -7.42 0.26 -16.66
N GLU A 18 -6.92 -0.56 -15.74
CA GLU A 18 -6.35 -0.07 -14.47
C GLU A 18 -4.89 0.32 -14.67
N GLU A 19 -4.54 1.54 -14.27
CA GLU A 19 -3.20 2.08 -14.39
C GLU A 19 -2.71 2.61 -13.05
N ILE A 20 -1.42 2.39 -12.76
CA ILE A 20 -0.77 2.89 -11.56
C ILE A 20 -0.47 4.37 -11.74
N VAL A 21 -1.03 5.21 -10.88
CA VAL A 21 -0.77 6.65 -10.83
C VAL A 21 0.48 6.91 -10.01
N THR A 22 0.58 6.27 -8.84
CA THR A 22 1.75 6.36 -7.96
C THR A 22 1.86 5.14 -7.07
N SER A 23 3.03 4.92 -6.48
CA SER A 23 3.29 3.87 -5.51
C SER A 23 4.32 4.33 -4.50
N PHE A 24 4.16 3.90 -3.24
CA PHE A 24 5.13 4.21 -2.19
C PHE A 24 5.28 3.05 -1.22
N GLY A 25 6.49 2.92 -0.68
CA GLY A 25 6.84 1.91 0.31
C GLY A 25 6.17 2.23 1.64
N THR A 26 5.57 1.21 2.26
CA THR A 26 4.84 1.38 3.51
C THR A 26 5.06 0.21 4.46
N LEU A 27 4.97 0.51 5.76
CA LEU A 27 4.84 -0.49 6.80
C LEU A 27 3.41 -0.49 7.37
N ARG A 28 2.70 -1.59 7.17
CA ARG A 28 1.41 -1.83 7.82
C ARG A 28 1.60 -2.59 9.12
N ARG A 29 1.23 -2.00 10.25
CA ARG A 29 1.15 -2.72 11.53
C ARG A 29 -0.19 -3.47 11.60
N LYS A 30 -0.19 -4.78 11.36
CA LYS A 30 -1.35 -5.63 11.70
C LYS A 30 -1.19 -6.01 13.18
N GLY A 31 -2.29 -6.12 13.94
CA GLY A 31 -2.28 -6.53 15.36
C GLY A 31 -1.59 -7.89 15.61
N LEU A 32 -2.32 -8.95 15.96
CA LEU A 32 -1.74 -10.25 16.33
C LEU A 32 -0.73 -10.88 15.32
N PHE A 33 -0.73 -10.43 14.06
CA PHE A 33 0.08 -11.03 12.98
C PHE A 33 1.32 -10.21 12.60
N GLY A 34 1.70 -9.24 13.44
CA GLY A 34 2.91 -8.46 13.27
C GLY A 34 2.89 -7.47 12.10
N ASN A 35 4.05 -6.84 11.91
CA ASN A 35 4.26 -5.80 10.92
C ASN A 35 4.44 -6.39 9.53
N ARG A 36 3.89 -5.73 8.51
CA ARG A 36 3.99 -6.13 7.10
C ARG A 36 4.52 -4.97 6.27
N TYR A 37 5.70 -5.16 5.68
CA TYR A 37 6.21 -4.27 4.64
C TYR A 37 5.53 -4.56 3.31
N GLY A 38 5.51 -3.57 2.43
CA GLY A 38 4.95 -3.66 1.09
C GLY A 38 4.84 -2.29 0.45
N GLU A 39 4.12 -2.23 -0.66
CA GLU A 39 3.81 -0.97 -1.32
C GLU A 39 2.31 -0.72 -1.33
N LEU A 40 1.95 0.54 -1.16
CA LEU A 40 0.62 1.01 -1.46
C LEU A 40 0.64 1.56 -2.89
N HIS A 41 -0.15 0.94 -3.77
CA HIS A 41 -0.35 1.37 -5.13
C HIS A 41 -1.64 2.18 -5.21
N VAL A 42 -1.54 3.42 -5.68
CA VAL A 42 -2.70 4.24 -6.03
C VAL A 42 -2.90 4.09 -7.53
N THR A 43 -4.04 3.54 -7.92
CA THR A 43 -4.43 3.42 -9.32
C THR A 43 -5.56 4.38 -9.64
N ASN A 44 -5.87 4.50 -10.92
CA ASN A 44 -7.05 5.24 -11.38
C ASN A 44 -8.38 4.66 -10.84
N GLN A 45 -8.41 3.40 -10.40
CA GLN A 45 -9.62 2.71 -9.93
C GLN A 45 -9.67 2.46 -8.41
N ARG A 46 -8.53 2.22 -7.76
CA ARG A 46 -8.47 1.80 -6.34
C ARG A 46 -7.16 2.18 -5.67
N ILE A 47 -7.13 2.03 -4.34
CA ILE A 47 -5.90 2.03 -3.55
C ILE A 47 -5.68 0.60 -3.06
N ALA A 48 -4.52 0.03 -3.36
CA ALA A 48 -4.24 -1.38 -3.12
C ALA A 48 -2.88 -1.58 -2.44
N PHE A 49 -2.85 -2.39 -1.38
CA PHE A 49 -1.61 -2.75 -0.70
C PHE A 49 -1.13 -4.12 -1.17
N VAL A 50 0.10 -4.18 -1.67
CA VAL A 50 0.79 -5.44 -1.99
C VAL A 50 1.86 -5.70 -0.94
N LYS A 51 1.83 -6.88 -0.34
CA LYS A 51 2.78 -7.28 0.68
C LYS A 51 4.14 -7.60 0.05
N ALA A 52 5.21 -7.03 0.60
CA ALA A 52 6.57 -7.44 0.25
C ALA A 52 6.87 -8.86 0.75
N VAL A 53 7.63 -9.59 -0.04
CA VAL A 53 8.05 -10.97 0.22
C VAL A 53 9.57 -11.04 0.25
N LEU A 54 10.12 -12.11 0.84
CA LEU A 54 11.55 -12.36 0.77
C LEU A 54 11.96 -12.60 -0.67
N ASP A 55 13.06 -12.00 -1.11
CA ASP A 55 13.53 -12.02 -2.50
C ASP A 55 13.65 -13.44 -3.09
N GLY A 56 14.09 -14.41 -2.28
CA GLY A 56 14.17 -15.83 -2.69
C GLY A 56 12.83 -16.58 -2.83
N VAL A 57 11.70 -16.01 -2.40
CA VAL A 57 10.36 -16.64 -2.46
C VAL A 57 9.57 -16.19 -3.70
N VAL A 58 10.06 -15.15 -4.38
CA VAL A 58 9.46 -14.45 -5.52
C VAL A 58 9.31 -15.37 -6.73
N ALA A 59 10.28 -16.24 -7.02
CA ALA A 59 10.30 -16.97 -8.29
C ALA A 59 9.23 -18.08 -8.40
N ALA A 60 8.81 -18.69 -7.28
CA ALA A 60 7.97 -19.89 -7.31
C ALA A 60 6.45 -19.63 -7.24
N THR A 61 6.03 -18.42 -6.88
CA THR A 61 4.62 -18.14 -6.50
C THR A 61 4.00 -16.95 -7.21
N LEU A 62 4.76 -16.26 -8.08
CA LEU A 62 4.31 -15.06 -8.75
C LEU A 62 3.80 -15.36 -10.15
N SER A 63 2.52 -15.08 -10.35
CA SER A 63 1.92 -15.09 -11.69
C SER A 63 2.61 -14.05 -12.58
N PRO A 64 2.81 -14.33 -13.89
CA PRO A 64 3.28 -13.31 -14.83
C PRO A 64 2.35 -12.09 -14.90
N PHE A 65 1.09 -12.24 -14.48
CA PHE A 65 0.08 -11.18 -14.43
C PHE A 65 0.10 -10.35 -13.14
N GLY A 66 1.07 -10.58 -12.25
CA GLY A 66 1.18 -9.91 -10.94
C GLY A 66 0.41 -10.62 -9.83
N VAL A 67 0.50 -10.06 -8.62
CA VAL A 67 -0.12 -10.63 -7.41
C VAL A 67 -1.42 -9.95 -7.03
N LYS A 68 -2.32 -10.75 -6.43
CA LYS A 68 -3.50 -10.18 -5.79
C LYS A 68 -3.06 -9.29 -4.61
N PRO A 69 -3.56 -8.05 -4.54
CA PRO A 69 -3.30 -7.20 -3.39
C PRO A 69 -3.88 -7.79 -2.11
N ALA A 70 -3.19 -7.57 -1.00
CA ALA A 70 -3.62 -8.05 0.31
C ALA A 70 -4.74 -7.18 0.90
N ILE A 71 -4.82 -5.91 0.49
CA ILE A 71 -5.86 -4.96 0.89
C ILE A 71 -6.24 -4.13 -0.33
N VAL A 72 -7.53 -3.89 -0.49
CA VAL A 72 -8.09 -3.06 -1.55
C VAL A 72 -9.11 -2.10 -0.96
N PHE A 73 -9.03 -0.85 -1.38
CA PHE A 73 -10.05 0.18 -1.21
C PHE A 73 -10.46 0.67 -2.59
N GLU A 74 -11.69 0.39 -3.00
CA GLU A 74 -12.22 0.91 -4.26
C GLU A 74 -12.39 2.43 -4.14
N ARG A 75 -11.90 3.21 -5.11
CA ARG A 75 -11.87 4.69 -4.99
C ARG A 75 -13.25 5.27 -4.68
N HIS A 76 -14.30 4.76 -5.32
CA HIS A 76 -15.68 5.22 -5.14
C HIS A 76 -16.28 4.89 -3.75
N THR A 77 -15.65 4.01 -2.98
CA THR A 77 -16.09 3.66 -1.61
C THR A 77 -15.31 4.38 -0.53
N ILE A 78 -14.19 5.02 -0.87
CA ILE A 78 -13.35 5.71 0.11
C ILE A 78 -14.11 6.91 0.65
N ARG A 79 -14.19 7.00 1.97
CA ARG A 79 -14.84 8.09 2.71
C ARG A 79 -13.85 9.11 3.22
N SER A 80 -12.68 8.67 3.67
CA SER A 80 -11.62 9.56 4.12
C SER A 80 -10.24 8.99 3.84
N ILE A 81 -9.30 9.91 3.62
CA ILE A 81 -7.87 9.67 3.53
C ILE A 81 -7.22 10.73 4.40
N ASP A 82 -6.56 10.32 5.48
CA ASP A 82 -6.07 11.23 6.50
C ASP A 82 -4.57 11.01 6.73
N LYS A 83 -3.79 12.09 6.75
CA LYS A 83 -2.39 12.06 7.20
C LYS A 83 -2.37 12.21 8.72
N VAL A 84 -1.91 11.18 9.41
CA VAL A 84 -1.79 11.13 10.87
C VAL A 84 -0.32 11.28 11.26
N ALA A 85 0.00 12.34 12.01
CA ALA A 85 1.33 12.53 12.57
C ALA A 85 1.57 11.56 13.75
N LEU A 86 2.71 10.86 13.72
CA LEU A 86 3.19 10.02 14.82
C LEU A 86 4.57 10.54 15.25
N ARG A 87 5.00 10.23 16.50
CA ARG A 87 6.19 10.82 17.14
C ARG A 87 7.48 10.84 16.30
N LYS A 88 7.66 9.91 15.35
CA LYS A 88 8.86 9.82 14.49
C LYS A 88 8.54 9.49 13.03
N GLN A 89 7.26 9.42 12.66
CA GLN A 89 6.79 8.89 11.37
C GLN A 89 5.43 9.49 11.04
N PHE A 90 4.98 9.30 9.81
CA PHE A 90 3.61 9.62 9.42
C PHE A 90 2.87 8.34 9.09
N ALA A 91 1.55 8.40 9.20
CA ALA A 91 0.70 7.36 8.70
C ALA A 91 -0.33 7.93 7.76
N ILE A 92 -0.61 7.21 6.67
CA ILE A 92 -1.80 7.44 5.88
C ILE A 92 -2.86 6.48 6.41
N GLU A 93 -3.99 7.04 6.81
CA GLU A 93 -5.18 6.30 7.21
C GLU A 93 -6.22 6.38 6.11
N ILE A 94 -6.74 5.23 5.68
CA ILE A 94 -7.75 5.15 4.63
C ILE A 94 -8.96 4.42 5.20
N SER A 95 -10.14 5.04 5.06
CA SER A 95 -11.41 4.45 5.48
C SER A 95 -12.42 4.40 4.35
N ASP A 96 -13.12 3.26 4.21
CA ASP A 96 -14.32 3.12 3.36
C ASP A 96 -15.64 3.16 4.17
N GLY A 97 -15.55 3.48 5.47
CA GLY A 97 -16.67 3.43 6.41
C GLY A 97 -17.03 2.05 6.96
N ARG A 98 -16.47 0.96 6.41
CA ARG A 98 -16.58 -0.40 6.96
C ARG A 98 -15.29 -0.87 7.60
N LYS A 99 -14.15 -0.47 7.03
CA LYS A 99 -12.82 -0.75 7.54
C LYS A 99 -11.95 0.49 7.41
N THR A 100 -11.00 0.57 8.33
CA THR A 100 -9.97 1.61 8.35
C THR A 100 -8.62 0.91 8.43
N GLU A 101 -7.70 1.29 7.53
CA GLU A 101 -6.35 0.75 7.51
C GLU A 101 -5.33 1.88 7.62
N ARG A 102 -4.25 1.60 8.34
CA ARG A 102 -3.20 2.56 8.63
C ARG A 102 -1.86 2.07 8.08
N PHE A 103 -1.21 2.93 7.31
CA PHE A 103 0.00 2.65 6.55
C PHE A 103 1.09 3.64 6.97
N LEU A 104 2.13 3.16 7.63
CA LEU A 104 3.26 3.99 8.05
C LEU A 104 4.15 4.29 6.86
N VAL A 105 4.43 5.58 6.65
CA VAL A 105 5.18 6.12 5.51
C VAL A 105 6.14 7.20 5.99
N GLU A 106 7.07 7.61 5.12
CA GLU A 106 7.86 8.81 5.38
C GLU A 106 7.02 10.08 5.17
N GLU A 107 7.46 11.20 5.75
CA GLU A 107 6.73 12.47 5.68
C GLU A 107 6.52 12.92 4.24
N ALA A 108 7.58 12.92 3.43
CA ALA A 108 7.54 13.33 2.03
C ALA A 108 6.60 12.46 1.18
N GLU A 109 6.56 11.15 1.43
CA GLU A 109 5.63 10.22 0.77
C GLU A 109 4.19 10.46 1.22
N ALA A 110 3.98 10.76 2.50
CA ALA A 110 2.68 11.13 3.03
C ALA A 110 2.16 12.41 2.36
N ASP A 111 3.00 13.44 2.24
CA ASP A 111 2.63 14.69 1.58
C ASP A 111 2.36 14.51 0.09
N ALA A 112 3.19 13.74 -0.61
CA ALA A 112 2.97 13.40 -2.01
C ALA A 112 1.67 12.62 -2.22
N ALA A 113 1.38 11.65 -1.35
CA ALA A 113 0.15 10.87 -1.40
C ALA A 113 -1.07 11.75 -1.11
N MET A 114 -1.02 12.62 -0.11
CA MET A 114 -2.10 13.55 0.21
C MET A 114 -2.35 14.55 -0.92
N ALA A 115 -1.30 15.07 -1.56
CA ALA A 115 -1.44 15.98 -2.71
C ALA A 115 -2.04 15.31 -3.95
N LEU A 116 -1.89 13.99 -4.10
CA LEU A 116 -2.46 13.21 -5.21
C LEU A 116 -3.87 12.67 -4.93
N LEU A 117 -4.28 12.63 -3.65
CA LEU A 117 -5.51 11.99 -3.20
C LEU A 117 -6.54 12.99 -2.65
N GLY A 118 -6.14 14.21 -2.29
CA GLY A 118 -7.00 15.35 -1.96
C GLY A 118 -7.40 16.15 -3.19
#